data_AF-E0CSW8-F1
#
_entry.id   AF-E0CSW8-F1
#
_cell.length_a   1.000
_cell.length_b   1.000
_cell.length_c   1.000
_cell.angle_alpha   90.00
_cell.angle_beta   90.00
_cell.angle_gamma   90.00
#
_symmetry.space_group_name_H-M   'P 1'
#
loop_
_entity.id
_entity.type
_entity.pdbx_description
1 polymer ?
#
loop_
_entity_poly.entity_id
_entity_poly.type
_entity_poly.pdbx_seq_one_letter_code
_entity_poly.pdbx_strand_id
1 'polypeptide(L)'
;MGKRKVHVNIVVIGHVDHGKLTTTGNLIYKLGGIDKRVIELFEKKAAEMNKRSFTYAWVLDKLKAKREHGITIDIAFWKFGTTKYYCTVIEAHGHWDFIKNMVTSSSQVGCLVLIINSTTG
;
A
#
# COMPACT_ATOMS: atom_id res chain seq x y z
N MET A 1 -4.25 -4.60 32.45
CA MET A 1 -5.05 -4.52 31.20
C MET A 1 -4.36 -3.55 30.25
N GLY A 2 -3.84 -4.01 29.11
CA GLY A 2 -3.22 -3.11 28.13
C GLY A 2 -4.25 -2.14 27.57
N LYS A 3 -3.92 -0.83 27.49
CA LYS A 3 -4.82 0.19 26.94
C LYS A 3 -5.31 -0.25 25.55
N ARG A 4 -6.63 -0.24 25.35
CA ARG A 4 -7.27 -0.57 24.07
C ARG A 4 -6.77 0.42 23.01
N LYS A 5 -6.05 -0.05 22.00
CA LYS A 5 -5.53 0.80 20.91
C LYS A 5 -6.71 1.34 20.09
N VAL A 6 -6.66 2.63 19.75
CA VAL A 6 -7.66 3.28 18.92
C VAL A 6 -7.49 2.79 17.47
N HIS A 7 -8.60 2.48 16.79
CA HIS A 7 -8.59 2.10 15.38
C HIS A 7 -8.66 3.34 14.49
N VAL A 8 -7.81 3.42 13.47
CA VAL A 8 -7.75 4.53 12.52
C VAL A 8 -7.70 3.99 11.09
N ASN A 9 -8.54 4.53 10.22
CA ASN A 9 -8.48 4.33 8.78
C ASN A 9 -7.57 5.38 8.16
N ILE A 10 -6.59 4.92 7.37
CA ILE A 10 -5.62 5.76 6.68
C ILE A 10 -5.81 5.57 5.17
N VAL A 11 -5.90 6.64 4.41
CA VAL A 11 -5.81 6.55 2.94
C VAL A 11 -4.48 7.09 2.45
N VAL A 12 -3.88 6.41 1.48
CA VAL A 12 -2.64 6.84 0.84
C VAL A 12 -2.96 7.32 -0.58
N ILE A 13 -2.65 8.58 -0.87
CA ILE A 13 -2.91 9.25 -2.15
C ILE A 13 -1.62 9.80 -2.77
N GLY A 14 -1.70 10.21 -4.04
CA GLY A 14 -0.58 10.73 -4.82
C GLY A 14 -0.60 10.27 -6.28
N HIS A 15 0.21 10.87 -7.14
CA HIS A 15 0.30 10.52 -8.56
C HIS A 15 0.69 9.06 -8.77
N VAL A 16 0.32 8.48 -9.92
CA VAL A 16 0.56 7.07 -10.26
C VAL A 16 2.03 6.67 -10.07
N ASP A 17 2.97 7.54 -10.43
CA ASP A 17 4.42 7.26 -10.38
C ASP A 17 5.11 7.66 -9.06
N HIS A 18 4.37 8.10 -8.04
CA HIS A 18 4.97 8.54 -6.77
C HIS A 18 5.38 7.41 -5.82
N GLY A 19 5.31 6.14 -6.26
CA GLY A 19 5.74 5.01 -5.43
C GLY A 19 4.85 4.75 -4.22
N LYS A 20 3.54 5.06 -4.31
CA LYS A 20 2.57 4.86 -3.22
C LYS A 20 2.57 3.44 -2.67
N LEU A 21 2.48 2.46 -3.55
CA LEU A 21 2.42 1.04 -3.18
C LEU A 21 3.73 0.57 -2.56
N THR A 22 4.86 1.00 -3.10
CA THR A 22 6.18 0.64 -2.57
C THR A 22 6.34 1.17 -1.14
N THR A 23 6.00 2.43 -0.92
CA THR A 23 6.10 3.06 0.42
C THR A 23 5.13 2.41 1.41
N THR A 24 3.88 2.20 1.00
CA THR A 24 2.84 1.57 1.84
C THR A 24 3.20 0.12 2.18
N GLY A 25 3.68 -0.65 1.20
CA GLY A 25 4.06 -2.05 1.40
C GLY A 25 5.24 -2.20 2.35
N ASN A 26 6.25 -1.34 2.21
CA ASN A 26 7.39 -1.28 3.12
C ASN A 26 6.96 -0.91 4.56
N LEU A 27 6.04 0.04 4.70
CA LEU A 27 5.51 0.44 6.01
C LEU A 27 4.80 -0.72 6.70
N ILE A 28 3.89 -1.41 6.00
CA ILE A 28 3.15 -2.55 6.54
C ILE A 28 4.12 -3.67 6.93
N TYR A 29 5.13 -3.94 6.10
CA TYR A 29 6.15 -4.95 6.36
C TYR A 29 6.93 -4.65 7.65
N LYS A 30 7.48 -3.43 7.77
CA LYS A 30 8.26 -3.01 8.94
C LYS A 30 7.44 -3.04 10.23
N LEU A 31 6.14 -2.81 10.14
CA LEU A 31 5.21 -2.84 11.27
C LEU A 31 4.60 -4.23 11.53
N GLY A 32 5.09 -5.27 10.85
CA GLY A 32 4.68 -6.66 11.08
C GLY A 32 3.28 -6.99 10.58
N GLY A 33 2.71 -6.18 9.68
CA GLY A 33 1.41 -6.44 9.07
C GLY A 33 1.44 -7.53 7.99
N ILE A 34 2.63 -8.02 7.61
CA ILE A 34 2.85 -9.09 6.64
C ILE A 34 3.76 -10.16 7.26
N ASP A 35 3.41 -11.44 7.12
CA ASP A 35 4.22 -12.58 7.56
C ASP A 35 5.54 -12.63 6.76
N LYS A 36 6.67 -12.84 7.45
CA LYS A 36 8.00 -12.90 6.83
C LYS A 36 8.10 -13.93 5.71
N ARG A 37 7.41 -15.08 5.84
CA ARG A 37 7.40 -16.14 4.81
C ARG A 37 6.77 -15.68 3.50
N VAL A 38 5.77 -14.80 3.59
CA VAL A 38 5.09 -14.23 2.44
C VAL A 38 6.04 -13.28 1.70
N ILE A 39 6.80 -12.47 2.45
CA ILE A 39 7.81 -11.56 1.89
C ILE A 39 8.90 -12.34 1.16
N GLU A 40 9.50 -13.34 1.81
CA GLU A 40 10.56 -14.17 1.23
C GLU A 40 10.11 -14.86 -0.07
N LEU A 41 8.87 -15.36 -0.09
CA LEU A 41 8.27 -15.94 -1.30
C LEU A 41 8.16 -14.92 -2.43
N PHE A 42 7.75 -13.69 -2.13
CA PHE A 42 7.60 -12.64 -3.14
C PHE A 42 8.93 -12.04 -3.58
N GLU A 43 9.93 -11.92 -2.70
CA GLU A 43 11.31 -11.55 -3.04
C GLU A 43 11.91 -12.53 -4.04
N LYS A 44 11.75 -13.83 -3.80
CA LYS A 44 12.22 -14.87 -4.72
C LYS A 44 11.55 -14.77 -6.10
N LYS A 45 10.22 -14.64 -6.13
CA LYS A 45 9.47 -14.47 -7.38
C LYS A 45 9.82 -13.19 -8.13
N ALA A 46 9.99 -12.08 -7.43
CA ALA A 46 10.39 -10.81 -8.02
C ALA A 46 11.82 -10.87 -8.62
N ALA A 47 12.72 -11.63 -7.98
CA ALA A 47 14.05 -11.89 -8.49
C ALA A 47 14.02 -12.76 -9.77
N GLU A 48 13.18 -13.79 -9.81
CA GLU A 48 12.96 -14.63 -11.01
C GLU A 48 12.41 -13.82 -12.20
N MET A 49 11.62 -12.78 -11.92
CA MET A 49 11.00 -11.93 -12.94
C MET A 49 11.78 -10.65 -13.28
N ASN A 50 13.00 -10.47 -12.78
CA ASN A 50 13.80 -9.23 -12.92
C ASN A 50 13.06 -7.94 -12.47
N LYS A 51 12.10 -8.04 -11.54
CA LYS A 51 11.31 -6.92 -11.00
C LYS A 51 11.58 -6.68 -9.51
N ARG A 52 12.84 -6.81 -9.07
CA ARG A 52 13.23 -6.68 -7.64
C ARG A 52 12.84 -5.33 -7.01
N SER A 53 12.83 -4.25 -7.78
CA SER A 53 12.40 -2.92 -7.33
C SER A 53 10.91 -2.83 -6.98
N PHE A 54 10.09 -3.78 -7.42
CA PHE A 54 8.63 -3.81 -7.21
C PHE A 54 8.16 -4.79 -6.13
N THR A 55 9.08 -5.41 -5.40
CA THR A 55 8.77 -6.50 -4.45
C THR A 55 7.67 -6.13 -3.45
N TYR A 56 7.72 -4.94 -2.84
CA TYR A 56 6.71 -4.53 -1.86
C TYR A 56 5.36 -4.17 -2.48
N ALA A 57 5.36 -3.57 -3.68
CA ALA A 57 4.12 -3.33 -4.42
C ALA A 57 3.44 -4.65 -4.80
N TRP A 58 4.23 -5.66 -5.16
CA TRP A 58 3.78 -7.02 -5.48
C TRP A 58 3.13 -7.77 -4.32
N VAL A 59 3.60 -7.55 -3.10
CA VAL A 59 3.02 -8.12 -1.88
C VAL A 59 1.62 -7.56 -1.63
N LEU A 60 1.41 -6.27 -1.92
CA LEU A 60 0.11 -5.62 -1.78
C LEU A 60 -0.85 -5.99 -2.92
N ASP A 61 -0.31 -6.37 -4.08
CA ASP A 61 -1.08 -6.73 -5.26
C ASP A 61 -1.42 -8.23 -5.34
N LYS A 62 -2.68 -8.54 -5.04
CA LYS A 62 -3.24 -9.90 -5.15
C LYS A 62 -3.62 -10.31 -6.59
N LEU A 63 -3.71 -9.37 -7.54
CA LEU A 63 -4.26 -9.61 -8.88
C LEU A 63 -3.20 -9.57 -9.99
N LYS A 64 -3.23 -10.60 -10.85
CA LYS A 64 -2.29 -10.83 -11.96
C LYS A 64 -2.26 -9.67 -12.98
N ALA A 65 -3.42 -9.07 -13.28
CA ALA A 65 -3.54 -7.98 -14.26
C ALA A 65 -2.76 -6.70 -13.88
N LYS A 66 -2.71 -6.36 -12.58
CA LYS A 66 -1.93 -5.22 -12.07
C LYS A 66 -0.43 -5.47 -12.11
N ARG A 67 0.00 -6.72 -11.90
CA ARG A 67 1.41 -7.13 -11.96
C ARG A 67 2.00 -7.03 -13.38
N GLU A 68 1.13 -7.19 -14.38
CA GLU A 68 1.46 -7.05 -15.80
C GLU A 68 1.50 -5.58 -16.22
N HIS A 69 0.54 -4.75 -15.78
CA HIS A 69 0.41 -3.36 -16.24
C HIS A 69 1.00 -2.29 -15.31
N GLY A 70 1.42 -2.64 -14.08
CA GLY A 70 2.03 -1.69 -13.13
C GLY A 70 1.06 -0.67 -12.51
N ILE A 71 -0.24 -0.79 -12.78
CA ILE A 71 -1.29 0.10 -12.25
C ILE A 71 -2.16 -0.60 -11.22
N THR A 72 -2.59 0.14 -10.21
CA THR A 72 -3.50 -0.36 -9.18
C THR A 72 -4.94 -0.29 -9.68
N ILE A 73 -5.65 -1.43 -9.70
CA ILE A 73 -7.03 -1.60 -10.22
C ILE A 73 -8.11 -1.84 -9.12
N ASP A 74 -7.77 -2.49 -8.00
CA ASP A 74 -8.65 -2.73 -6.83
C ASP A 74 -8.15 -2.07 -5.55
N ILE A 75 -9.10 -1.70 -4.68
CA ILE A 75 -8.90 -1.20 -3.33
C ILE A 75 -8.47 -2.36 -2.42
N ALA A 76 -7.27 -2.28 -1.85
CA ALA A 76 -6.77 -3.25 -0.89
C ALA A 76 -6.79 -2.69 0.53
N PHE A 77 -7.31 -3.48 1.49
CA PHE A 77 -7.31 -3.16 2.90
C PHE A 77 -6.20 -3.93 3.61
N TRP A 78 -5.22 -3.21 4.15
CA TRP A 78 -4.13 -3.79 4.92
C TRP A 78 -4.16 -3.29 6.34
N LYS A 79 -3.82 -4.16 7.30
CA LYS A 79 -3.85 -3.82 8.73
C LYS A 79 -2.45 -3.90 9.32
N PHE A 80 -2.10 -2.95 10.17
CA PHE A 80 -0.85 -2.96 10.92
C PHE A 80 -1.02 -2.27 12.26
N GLY A 81 -0.13 -2.58 13.20
CA GLY A 81 -0.12 -1.98 14.53
C GLY A 81 0.99 -0.96 14.68
N THR A 82 0.71 0.13 15.39
CA THR A 82 1.72 1.03 15.95
C THR A 82 1.71 0.92 17.47
N THR A 83 2.56 1.68 18.17
CA THR A 83 2.55 1.75 19.63
C THR A 83 1.20 2.22 20.17
N LYS A 84 0.51 3.14 19.48
CA LYS A 84 -0.72 3.80 19.95
C LYS A 84 -1.99 3.36 19.21
N TYR A 85 -1.88 3.02 17.92
CA TYR A 85 -3.02 2.80 17.04
C TYR A 85 -3.03 1.39 16.43
N TYR A 86 -4.23 0.91 16.13
CA TYR A 86 -4.44 -0.14 15.14
C TYR A 86 -4.86 0.53 13.85
N CYS A 87 -4.14 0.31 12.76
CA CYS A 87 -4.34 1.03 11.52
C CYS A 87 -4.92 0.11 10.46
N THR A 88 -5.87 0.61 9.68
CA THR A 88 -6.25 0.02 8.39
C THR A 88 -5.87 1.01 7.31
N VAL A 89 -4.98 0.60 6.40
CA VAL A 89 -4.59 1.41 5.26
C VAL A 89 -5.39 1.00 4.03
N ILE A 90 -5.89 2.02 3.35
CA ILE A 90 -6.65 1.96 2.12
C ILE A 90 -5.77 2.59 1.05
N GLU A 91 -5.51 1.83 0.00
CA GLU A 91 -4.79 2.34 -1.16
C GLU A 91 -5.79 3.04 -2.08
N ALA A 92 -5.43 4.25 -2.52
CA ALA A 92 -6.21 4.99 -3.49
C ALA A 92 -5.45 5.12 -4.81
N HIS A 93 -6.20 4.94 -5.90
CA HIS A 93 -5.69 5.04 -7.25
C HIS A 93 -5.11 6.43 -7.54
N GLY A 94 -3.93 6.45 -8.16
CA GLY A 94 -3.25 7.70 -8.56
C GLY A 94 -3.39 8.07 -10.03
N HIS A 95 -4.09 7.26 -10.83
CA HIS A 95 -4.34 7.54 -12.24
C HIS A 95 -5.67 8.29 -12.40
N TRP A 96 -5.71 9.24 -13.34
CA TRP A 96 -6.83 10.17 -13.52
C TRP A 96 -8.18 9.47 -13.67
N ASP A 97 -8.23 8.40 -14.46
CA ASP A 97 -9.45 7.62 -14.72
C ASP A 97 -10.12 7.04 -13.46
N PHE A 98 -9.38 6.93 -12.35
CA PHE A 98 -9.83 6.31 -11.12
C PHE A 98 -9.99 7.31 -9.95
N ILE A 99 -10.01 8.62 -10.23
CA ILE A 99 -10.23 9.66 -9.19
C ILE A 99 -11.55 9.42 -8.43
N LYS A 100 -12.60 8.94 -9.10
CA LYS A 100 -13.88 8.62 -8.45
C LYS A 100 -13.71 7.57 -7.35
N ASN A 101 -12.87 6.56 -7.58
CA ASN A 101 -12.58 5.51 -6.61
C ASN A 101 -11.81 6.07 -5.41
N MET A 102 -10.88 7.02 -5.64
CA MET A 102 -10.15 7.72 -4.58
C MET A 102 -11.08 8.57 -3.69
N VAL A 103 -12.07 9.25 -4.27
CA VAL A 103 -13.05 10.04 -3.49
C VAL A 103 -13.86 9.11 -2.59
N THR A 104 -14.35 7.99 -3.12
CA THR A 104 -15.12 7.00 -2.35
C THR A 104 -14.26 6.37 -1.24
N SER A 105 -13.00 6.04 -1.50
CA SER A 105 -12.09 5.46 -0.50
C SER A 105 -11.71 6.44 0.61
N SER A 106 -11.78 7.75 0.34
CA SER A 106 -11.51 8.82 1.31
C SER A 106 -12.70 9.16 2.22
N SER A 107 -13.89 8.61 1.95
CA SER A 107 -15.13 8.96 2.68
C SER A 107 -15.14 8.56 4.16
N GLN A 108 -14.32 7.58 4.57
CA GLN A 108 -14.31 7.02 5.94
C GLN A 108 -12.92 7.01 6.59
N VAL A 109 -12.07 7.97 6.22
CA VAL A 109 -10.68 8.04 6.68
C VAL A 109 -10.54 8.96 7.88
N GLY A 110 -9.78 8.53 8.88
CA GLY A 110 -9.36 9.39 10.00
C GLY A 110 -8.04 10.10 9.72
N CYS A 111 -7.30 9.69 8.69
CA CYS A 111 -6.03 10.27 8.30
C CYS A 111 -5.78 10.06 6.79
N LEU A 112 -5.18 11.05 6.15
CA LEU A 112 -4.78 11.00 4.75
C LEU A 112 -3.27 11.23 4.64
N VAL A 113 -2.61 10.39 3.85
CA VAL A 113 -1.18 10.46 3.58
C VAL A 113 -0.97 10.76 2.10
N LEU A 114 -0.40 11.93 1.79
CA LEU A 114 -0.03 12.32 0.44
C LEU A 114 1.44 11.95 0.19
N ILE A 115 1.68 11.17 -0.87
CA ILE A 115 3.03 10.80 -1.31
C ILE A 115 3.39 11.62 -2.55
N ILE A 116 4.54 12.26 -2.49
CA ILE A 116 5.09 13.11 -3.54
C ILE A 116 6.48 12.60 -3.89
N ASN A 117 6.73 12.36 -5.18
CA ASN A 117 8.07 12.03 -5.63
C ASN A 117 8.95 13.29 -5.56
N SER A 118 10.15 13.15 -5.00
CA SER A 118 11.12 14.25 -4.86
C SER A 118 12.10 14.36 -6.02
N THR A 119 12.08 13.45 -6.98
CA THR A 119 12.92 13.58 -8.18
C THR A 119 12.49 14.80 -8.97
N THR A 120 13.46 15.62 -9.38
CA THR A 120 13.24 16.63 -10.41
C THR A 120 12.81 15.93 -11.70
N GLY A 121 11.65 16.33 -12.22
CA GLY A 121 11.11 15.84 -13.49
C GLY A 121 11.90 16.34 -14.68
#